data_AF-A0A945Y4P8-F1
#
_entry.id   AF-A0A945Y4P8-F1
#
_cell.length_a   1.000
_cell.length_b   1.000
_cell.length_c   1.000
_cell.angle_alpha   90.00
_cell.angle_beta   90.00
_cell.angle_gamma   90.00
#
_symmetry.space_group_name_H-M   'P 1'
#
loop_
_entity.id
_entity.type
_entity.pdbx_description
1 polymer ?
#
loop_
_entity_poly.entity_id
_entity_poly.type
_entity_poly.pdbx_seq_one_letter_code
_entity_poly.pdbx_strand_id
1 'polypeptide(L)'
;MRIYLQIFILTIVLFSCKTSYDKSYTIQCNNEKIQNDINTLNEKRKNHIDSIYHKYIEINTIDILTDFIKTYPESEYIDDIKDKRQILFQNKEKVENSQFDINELLKKNPCYIPIYKNIDYLRNKSILFNELINSEISELNPYKYRFLVGDLNTLDENGKSRGVKESFMKIEDSWEFIELFNFSEEYNISYDSLLNLDSKVFSILQKEKKEKLQVQLRLLKNYHSKVGRYLKEVIEKNYSSYGGYRYTGQKLCFCEVNNDTILLIAEHVTSARGKTRHQISEDSITGIKKFAYSEAFPIGDQRKYYAAQNKISIKNWETQRKYNSDDKFRDSLLGGGNSRVTFFDGKSQLPNFMLIDPDPLYPRAMKMNGIHEGSLSNMSRCMLGTPQSLGCFRTTDYGSKFSRWWTPRYANLFIYYDEDRYTNKELPEEEMTGIKLPFKSKSEGNKFRKWVNDNYPSFAKKIDLEEEGSCSNCFIQQAWELYYHEYIKTGDGKKLNFSPPEVIIKDEKVEVVEKKNVEDLTNKTEDKNILSQYDIIKEYFIIIGCFKEIKNANSYSLKIEKKGYSTSVFYDKNAKCNFVAIGGFDKKQQALSELPNIQQKIDKESWIYTKVK
;
A
#
# COMPACT_ATOMS: atom_id res chain seq x y z
N MET A 1 2.20 25.06 34.15
CA MET A 1 1.18 25.88 34.84
C MET A 1 1.68 27.25 35.29
N ARG A 2 2.88 27.38 35.90
CA ARG A 2 3.45 28.69 36.33
C ARG A 2 3.73 29.69 35.18
N ILE A 3 4.10 29.21 33.99
CA ILE A 3 4.42 30.06 32.82
C ILE A 3 3.16 30.72 32.23
N TYR A 4 2.06 29.97 32.11
CA TYR A 4 0.78 30.50 31.63
C TYR A 4 0.17 31.53 32.61
N LEU A 5 0.40 31.36 33.92
CA LEU A 5 -0.04 32.32 34.93
C LEU A 5 0.74 33.65 34.87
N GLN A 6 2.04 33.59 34.56
CA GLN A 6 2.86 34.79 34.35
C GLN A 6 2.46 35.57 33.08
N ILE A 7 2.13 34.85 31.99
CA ILE A 7 1.65 35.46 30.74
C ILE A 7 0.29 36.16 30.96
N PHE A 8 -0.60 35.56 31.75
CA PHE A 8 -1.92 36.12 32.08
C PHE A 8 -1.83 37.35 33.01
N ILE A 9 -0.91 37.34 33.98
CA ILE A 9 -0.65 38.50 34.85
C ILE A 9 -0.05 39.67 34.06
N LEU A 10 0.86 39.40 33.10
CA LEU A 10 1.40 40.44 32.23
C LEU A 10 0.31 41.10 31.37
N THR A 11 -0.67 40.33 30.89
CA THR A 11 -1.79 40.87 30.09
C THR A 11 -2.75 41.72 30.92
N ILE A 12 -2.94 41.40 32.21
CA ILE A 12 -3.79 42.19 33.12
C ILE A 12 -3.12 43.51 33.53
N VAL A 13 -1.78 43.51 33.72
CA VAL A 13 -1.03 44.73 34.05
C VAL A 13 -1.02 45.71 32.87
N LEU A 14 -1.09 45.23 31.62
CA LEU A 14 -1.17 46.07 30.42
C LEU A 14 -2.50 46.83 30.25
N PHE A 15 -3.57 46.42 30.93
CA PHE A 15 -4.88 47.10 30.86
C PHE A 15 -5.13 48.12 31.99
N SER A 16 -4.22 48.23 32.96
CA SER A 16 -4.40 49.07 34.14
C SER A 16 -3.29 50.12 34.26
N CYS A 17 -3.26 51.12 33.38
CA CYS A 17 -2.74 52.46 33.67
C CYS A 17 -2.97 53.40 32.47
N LYS A 18 -4.02 54.21 32.55
CA LYS A 18 -4.13 55.47 31.78
C LYS A 18 -3.56 56.59 32.64
N THR A 19 -2.51 57.26 32.18
CA THR A 19 -2.38 58.73 32.21
C THR A 19 -1.41 59.18 31.13
N SER A 20 -1.72 60.35 30.56
CA SER A 20 -1.13 61.02 29.41
C SER A 20 0.40 61.17 29.45
N TYR A 21 1.10 60.72 28.40
CA TYR A 21 2.01 61.51 27.55
C TYR A 21 2.48 60.61 26.38
N ASP A 22 2.53 61.17 25.17
CA ASP A 22 2.96 60.61 23.88
C ASP A 22 2.59 59.15 23.52
N LYS A 23 1.44 58.98 22.84
CA LYS A 23 0.95 57.68 22.35
C LYS A 23 1.88 57.04 21.30
N SER A 24 2.60 57.82 20.49
CA SER A 24 3.45 57.27 19.42
C SER A 24 4.76 56.69 19.95
N TYR A 25 5.41 57.39 20.89
CA TYR A 25 6.69 56.97 21.47
C TYR A 25 6.53 55.77 22.43
N THR A 26 5.46 55.76 23.23
CA THR A 26 5.19 54.68 24.20
C THR A 26 4.80 53.35 23.53
N ILE A 27 4.13 53.41 22.37
CA ILE A 27 3.79 52.21 21.57
C ILE A 27 5.04 51.63 20.91
N GLN A 28 5.98 52.47 20.48
CA GLN A 28 7.21 52.05 19.80
C GLN A 28 8.20 51.38 20.78
N CYS A 29 8.40 51.93 21.99
CA CYS A 29 9.21 51.31 23.04
C CYS A 29 8.62 50.00 23.57
N ASN A 30 7.29 49.87 23.64
CA ASN A 30 6.64 48.62 24.03
C ASN A 30 6.80 47.52 22.97
N ASN A 31 6.73 47.86 21.68
CA ASN A 31 6.96 46.89 20.60
C ASN A 31 8.41 46.38 20.56
N GLU A 32 9.41 47.26 20.73
CA GLU A 32 10.81 46.83 20.80
C GLU A 32 11.09 45.96 22.02
N LYS A 33 10.53 46.31 23.19
CA LYS A 33 10.68 45.51 24.41
C LYS A 33 9.99 44.14 24.27
N ILE A 34 8.77 44.10 23.72
CA ILE A 34 8.06 42.85 23.43
C ILE A 34 8.86 42.01 22.43
N GLN A 35 9.44 42.60 21.39
CA GLN A 35 10.25 41.88 20.42
C GLN A 35 11.53 41.32 21.05
N ASN A 36 12.20 42.07 21.92
CA ASN A 36 13.36 41.58 22.68
C ASN A 36 13.00 40.47 23.66
N ASP A 37 11.85 40.57 24.35
CA ASP A 37 11.37 39.53 25.25
C ASP A 37 11.02 38.24 24.47
N ILE A 38 10.39 38.36 23.30
CA ILE A 38 10.13 37.25 22.38
C ILE A 38 11.45 36.61 21.90
N ASN A 39 12.42 37.41 21.48
CA ASN A 39 13.72 36.92 21.02
C ASN A 39 14.45 36.18 22.15
N THR A 40 14.46 36.73 23.37
CA THR A 40 15.06 36.11 24.55
C THR A 40 14.36 34.79 24.91
N LEU A 41 13.04 34.73 24.80
CA LEU A 41 12.27 33.51 25.05
C LEU A 41 12.57 32.44 24.00
N ASN A 42 12.69 32.83 22.73
CA ASN A 42 13.06 31.95 21.63
C ASN A 42 14.48 31.39 21.78
N GLU A 43 15.46 32.21 22.19
CA GLU A 43 16.81 31.74 22.50
C GLU A 43 16.82 30.74 23.66
N LYS A 44 16.10 31.02 24.74
CA LYS A 44 15.97 30.07 25.87
C LYS A 44 15.33 28.76 25.43
N ARG A 45 14.31 28.82 24.59
CA ARG A 45 13.65 27.64 24.02
C ARG A 45 14.63 26.86 23.14
N LYS A 46 15.39 27.53 22.28
CA LYS A 46 16.41 26.91 21.44
C LYS A 46 17.47 26.20 22.28
N ASN A 47 18.12 26.91 23.22
CA ASN A 47 19.12 26.32 24.12
C ASN A 47 18.60 25.11 24.91
N HIS A 48 17.33 25.13 25.30
CA HIS A 48 16.70 23.99 25.95
C HIS A 48 16.55 22.78 25.00
N ILE A 49 16.08 23.02 23.77
CA ILE A 49 15.96 21.98 22.74
C ILE A 49 17.34 21.40 22.40
N ASP A 50 18.37 22.24 22.24
CA ASP A 50 19.75 21.82 21.96
C ASP A 50 20.29 20.91 23.09
N SER A 51 20.06 21.31 24.35
CA SER A 51 20.45 20.49 25.50
C SER A 51 19.73 19.15 25.55
N ILE A 52 18.42 19.11 25.24
CA ILE A 52 17.64 17.87 25.18
C ILE A 52 18.13 17.00 24.04
N TYR A 53 18.35 17.57 22.85
CA TYR A 53 18.85 16.86 21.68
C TYR A 53 20.14 16.11 22.02
N HIS A 54 21.13 16.77 22.61
CA HIS A 54 22.39 16.12 22.98
C HIS A 54 22.20 14.95 23.95
N LYS A 55 21.32 15.10 24.95
CA LYS A 55 20.99 14.01 25.89
C LYS A 55 20.30 12.85 25.18
N TYR A 56 19.39 13.13 24.26
CA TYR A 56 18.61 12.10 23.57
C TYR A 56 19.48 11.30 22.59
N ILE A 57 20.41 11.99 21.91
CA ILE A 57 21.42 11.38 21.04
C ILE A 57 22.38 10.48 21.82
N GLU A 58 22.71 10.82 23.07
CA GLU A 58 23.56 9.98 23.92
C GLU A 58 22.86 8.66 24.28
N ILE A 59 21.56 8.69 24.57
CA ILE A 59 20.80 7.49 24.95
C ILE A 59 20.46 6.64 23.71
N ASN A 60 20.08 7.28 22.60
CA ASN A 60 19.89 6.67 21.28
C ASN A 60 18.98 5.42 21.27
N THR A 61 17.78 5.54 21.82
CA THR A 61 16.74 4.49 21.76
C THR A 61 15.55 4.95 20.93
N ILE A 62 14.78 4.00 20.37
CA ILE A 62 13.65 4.33 19.49
C ILE A 62 12.60 5.15 20.25
N ASP A 63 12.33 4.81 21.51
CA ASP A 63 11.33 5.51 22.34
C ASP A 63 11.71 6.96 22.61
N ILE A 64 12.98 7.20 22.97
CA ILE A 64 13.48 8.54 23.29
C ILE A 64 13.52 9.41 22.04
N LEU A 65 14.01 8.88 20.92
CA LEU A 65 14.00 9.61 19.65
C LEU A 65 12.56 9.87 19.17
N THR A 66 11.63 8.95 19.42
CA THR A 66 10.20 9.15 19.13
C THR A 66 9.58 10.24 19.99
N ASP A 67 9.90 10.26 21.29
CA ASP A 67 9.47 11.30 22.22
C ASP A 67 9.97 12.69 21.77
N PHE A 68 11.22 12.79 21.32
CA PHE A 68 11.75 14.04 20.76
C PHE A 68 10.95 14.51 19.55
N ILE A 69 10.71 13.59 18.59
CA ILE A 69 9.96 13.91 17.37
C ILE A 69 8.56 14.43 17.70
N LYS A 70 7.89 13.81 18.68
CA LYS A 70 6.54 14.21 19.10
C LYS A 70 6.54 15.54 19.88
N THR A 71 7.54 15.75 20.73
CA THR A 71 7.60 16.91 21.63
C THR A 71 8.12 18.16 20.92
N TYR A 72 9.04 18.00 19.97
CA TYR A 72 9.71 19.09 19.24
C TYR A 72 9.64 18.93 17.71
N PRO A 73 8.44 18.83 17.11
CA PRO A 73 8.29 18.54 15.68
C PRO A 73 8.88 19.62 14.76
N GLU A 74 8.99 20.86 15.24
CA GLU A 74 9.54 22.02 14.51
C GLU A 74 11.03 22.29 14.83
N SER A 75 11.73 21.34 15.46
CA SER A 75 13.15 21.47 15.80
C SER A 75 14.03 21.41 14.55
N GLU A 76 15.14 22.15 14.54
CA GLU A 76 16.18 22.03 13.50
C GLU A 76 16.86 20.65 13.48
N TYR A 77 16.74 19.87 14.56
CA TYR A 77 17.30 18.52 14.67
C TYR A 77 16.34 17.41 14.22
N ILE A 78 15.12 17.75 13.79
CA ILE A 78 14.07 16.76 13.58
C ILE A 78 14.45 15.71 12.53
N ASP A 79 15.14 16.12 11.47
CA ASP A 79 15.54 15.23 10.38
C ASP A 79 16.68 14.29 10.82
N ASP A 80 17.70 14.81 11.51
CA ASP A 80 18.78 13.98 12.09
C ASP A 80 18.23 12.94 13.10
N ILE A 81 17.28 13.33 13.95
CA ILE A 81 16.65 12.42 14.90
C ILE A 81 15.82 11.35 14.18
N LYS A 82 15.08 11.73 13.12
CA LYS A 82 14.33 10.77 12.31
C LYS A 82 15.25 9.75 11.65
N ASP A 83 16.38 10.18 11.10
CA ASP A 83 17.38 9.31 10.47
C ASP A 83 17.99 8.36 11.51
N LYS A 84 18.51 8.89 12.62
CA LYS A 84 19.04 8.04 13.70
C LYS A 84 18.04 7.02 14.23
N ARG A 85 16.76 7.42 14.36
CA ARG A 85 15.69 6.50 14.76
C ARG A 85 15.49 5.41 13.72
N GLN A 86 15.50 5.73 12.42
CA GLN A 86 15.37 4.76 11.34
C GLN A 86 16.50 3.72 11.37
N ILE A 87 17.75 4.14 11.61
CA ILE A 87 18.89 3.22 11.78
C ILE A 87 18.62 2.18 12.89
N LEU A 88 18.02 2.59 14.01
CA LEU A 88 17.73 1.66 15.11
C LEU A 88 16.72 0.57 14.71
N PHE A 89 15.79 0.86 13.80
CA PHE A 89 14.85 -0.14 13.28
C PHE A 89 15.52 -1.23 12.43
N GLN A 90 16.77 -1.05 11.99
CA GLN A 90 17.51 -2.09 11.29
C GLN A 90 18.00 -3.20 12.24
N ASN A 91 17.96 -2.97 13.55
CA ASN A 91 18.44 -3.89 14.55
C ASN A 91 17.27 -4.46 15.36
N LYS A 92 17.03 -5.76 15.20
CA LYS A 92 15.98 -6.50 15.92
C LYS A 92 16.04 -6.28 17.44
N GLU A 93 17.22 -6.37 18.04
CA GLU A 93 17.40 -6.23 19.49
C GLU A 93 17.02 -4.82 19.98
N LYS A 94 17.34 -3.79 19.20
CA LYS A 94 16.95 -2.40 19.53
C LYS A 94 15.44 -2.20 19.48
N VAL A 95 14.76 -2.84 18.53
CA VAL A 95 13.30 -2.81 18.40
C VAL A 95 12.64 -3.57 19.55
N GLU A 96 13.12 -4.76 19.87
CA GLU A 96 12.62 -5.58 20.99
C GLU A 96 12.80 -4.86 22.34
N ASN A 97 13.96 -4.24 22.57
CA ASN A 97 14.23 -3.45 23.77
C ASN A 97 13.34 -2.21 23.90
N SER A 98 12.80 -1.71 22.80
CA SER A 98 11.87 -0.56 22.76
C SER A 98 10.40 -1.00 22.84
N GLN A 99 10.14 -2.27 23.21
CA GLN A 99 8.80 -2.85 23.43
C GLN A 99 7.81 -2.72 22.25
N PHE A 100 8.30 -2.54 21.02
CA PHE A 100 7.44 -2.55 19.84
C PHE A 100 6.96 -3.97 19.54
N ASP A 101 5.68 -4.10 19.18
CA ASP A 101 5.16 -5.35 18.64
C ASP A 101 5.66 -5.54 17.21
N ILE A 102 6.65 -6.43 17.05
CA ILE A 102 7.22 -6.80 15.76
C ILE A 102 6.13 -7.28 14.78
N ASN A 103 5.11 -8.01 15.24
CA ASN A 103 4.08 -8.52 14.33
C ASN A 103 3.24 -7.38 13.76
N GLU A 104 2.91 -6.37 14.56
CA GLU A 104 2.21 -5.16 14.09
C GLU A 104 3.06 -4.34 13.12
N LEU A 105 4.38 -4.27 13.36
CA LEU A 105 5.30 -3.63 12.41
C LEU A 105 5.33 -4.38 11.07
N LEU A 106 5.42 -5.70 11.09
CA LEU A 106 5.47 -6.53 9.89
C LEU A 106 4.14 -6.56 9.12
N LYS A 107 2.99 -6.33 9.78
CA LYS A 107 1.70 -6.12 9.11
C LYS A 107 1.71 -4.84 8.26
N LYS A 108 2.39 -3.79 8.71
CA LYS A 108 2.54 -2.52 7.98
C LYS A 108 3.59 -2.61 6.89
N ASN A 109 4.75 -3.17 7.23
CA ASN A 109 5.87 -3.29 6.31
C ASN A 109 6.54 -4.68 6.41
N PRO A 110 6.09 -5.65 5.59
CA PRO A 110 6.65 -6.99 5.55
C PRO A 110 8.09 -7.04 5.00
N CYS A 111 8.62 -5.96 4.45
CA CYS A 111 10.02 -5.94 3.97
C CYS A 111 11.05 -6.07 5.10
N TYR A 112 10.64 -5.85 6.36
CA TYR A 112 11.47 -6.10 7.55
C TYR A 112 11.47 -7.56 8.02
N ILE A 113 10.67 -8.45 7.40
CA ILE A 113 10.62 -9.88 7.76
C ILE A 113 12.02 -10.50 7.87
N PRO A 114 12.95 -10.32 6.91
CA PRO A 114 14.26 -10.94 6.99
C PRO A 114 15.07 -10.51 8.21
N ILE A 115 14.86 -9.30 8.72
CA ILE A 115 15.59 -8.74 9.88
C ILE A 115 14.96 -9.19 11.20
N TYR A 116 13.63 -9.17 11.28
CA TYR A 116 12.94 -9.41 12.56
C TYR A 116 12.58 -10.87 12.81
N LYS A 117 12.40 -11.67 11.75
CA LYS A 117 12.08 -13.10 11.86
C LYS A 117 13.33 -13.94 11.65
N ASN A 118 13.40 -15.05 12.38
CA ASN A 118 14.46 -16.04 12.21
C ASN A 118 14.16 -16.91 10.99
N ILE A 119 14.27 -16.33 9.80
CA ILE A 119 13.87 -17.01 8.56
C ILE A 119 14.86 -18.10 8.14
N ASP A 120 16.12 -17.99 8.56
CA ASP A 120 17.14 -19.01 8.32
C ASP A 120 16.90 -20.21 9.23
N TYR A 121 16.25 -21.22 8.67
CA TYR A 121 15.91 -22.45 9.39
C TYR A 121 17.10 -23.38 9.63
N LEU A 122 18.27 -23.16 9.02
CA LEU A 122 19.48 -23.95 9.27
C LEU A 122 20.21 -23.44 10.50
N ARG A 123 20.26 -22.12 10.67
CA ARG A 123 21.00 -21.44 11.75
C ARG A 123 20.09 -20.89 12.86
N ASN A 124 18.77 -20.88 12.63
CA ASN A 124 17.76 -20.22 13.46
C ASN A 124 18.10 -18.73 13.74
N LYS A 125 18.37 -17.98 12.66
CA LYS A 125 18.79 -16.57 12.74
C LYS A 125 18.00 -15.71 11.76
N SER A 126 17.93 -14.41 12.06
CA SER A 126 17.55 -13.39 11.09
C SER A 126 18.71 -13.06 10.15
N ILE A 127 18.39 -12.37 9.07
CA ILE A 127 19.32 -11.85 8.07
C ILE A 127 19.82 -10.47 8.52
N LEU A 128 21.11 -10.21 8.36
CA LEU A 128 21.70 -8.91 8.67
C LEU A 128 21.28 -7.88 7.61
N PHE A 129 21.17 -6.61 8.00
CA PHE A 129 20.71 -5.54 7.10
C PHE A 129 21.56 -5.42 5.81
N ASN A 130 22.88 -5.57 5.93
CA ASN A 130 23.79 -5.51 4.78
C ASN A 130 23.61 -6.69 3.81
N GLU A 131 23.10 -7.84 4.26
CA GLU A 131 22.82 -9.01 3.43
C GLU A 131 21.55 -8.83 2.56
N LEU A 132 20.74 -7.81 2.81
CA LEU A 132 19.61 -7.45 1.95
C LEU A 132 20.06 -6.91 0.60
N ILE A 133 21.25 -6.31 0.56
CA ILE A 133 21.80 -5.59 -0.59
C ILE A 133 22.37 -6.58 -1.61
N ASN A 134 22.09 -6.34 -2.89
CA ASN A 134 22.63 -7.13 -3.99
C ASN A 134 24.13 -6.85 -4.17
N SER A 135 24.96 -7.85 -3.85
CA SER A 135 26.42 -7.78 -3.95
C SER A 135 26.98 -8.04 -5.35
N GLU A 136 26.15 -8.47 -6.31
CA GLU A 136 26.60 -8.91 -7.65
C GLU A 136 26.55 -7.81 -8.71
N ILE A 137 25.86 -6.70 -8.43
CA ILE A 137 25.83 -5.53 -9.32
C ILE A 137 26.72 -4.42 -8.74
N SER A 138 27.25 -3.58 -9.62
CA SER A 138 28.20 -2.50 -9.26
C SER A 138 27.77 -1.69 -8.04
N GLU A 139 28.71 -1.33 -7.17
CA GLU A 139 28.50 -0.45 -6.02
C GLU A 139 27.86 0.89 -6.38
N LEU A 140 28.14 1.40 -7.58
CA LEU A 140 27.57 2.65 -8.09
C LEU A 140 26.17 2.49 -8.68
N ASN A 141 25.65 1.26 -8.78
CA ASN A 141 24.36 0.99 -9.37
C ASN A 141 23.26 1.16 -8.31
N PRO A 142 22.37 2.16 -8.42
CA PRO A 142 21.34 2.44 -7.41
C PRO A 142 20.30 1.32 -7.28
N TYR A 143 20.16 0.45 -8.28
CA TYR A 143 19.20 -0.66 -8.23
C TYR A 143 19.64 -1.79 -7.27
N LYS A 144 20.87 -1.76 -6.74
CA LYS A 144 21.40 -2.82 -5.86
C LYS A 144 20.66 -2.97 -4.55
N TYR A 145 19.93 -1.94 -4.16
CA TYR A 145 19.17 -1.88 -2.93
C TYR A 145 17.80 -2.57 -3.01
N ARG A 146 17.43 -3.10 -4.19
CA ARG A 146 16.17 -3.82 -4.39
C ARG A 146 16.29 -5.29 -4.05
N PHE A 147 15.31 -5.77 -3.29
CA PHE A 147 15.15 -7.17 -2.93
C PHE A 147 13.66 -7.54 -2.84
N LEU A 148 13.40 -8.84 -2.62
CA LEU A 148 12.06 -9.41 -2.57
C LEU A 148 11.85 -10.18 -1.28
N VAL A 149 10.62 -10.17 -0.79
CA VAL A 149 10.17 -11.02 0.32
C VAL A 149 8.94 -11.81 -0.11
N GLY A 150 9.05 -13.13 -0.14
CA GLY A 150 7.91 -14.04 -0.24
C GLY A 150 7.37 -14.34 1.16
N ASP A 151 6.28 -13.67 1.53
CA ASP A 151 5.56 -13.94 2.77
C ASP A 151 4.44 -14.93 2.46
N LEU A 152 4.68 -16.19 2.81
CA LEU A 152 3.85 -17.32 2.38
C LEU A 152 2.91 -17.83 3.48
N ASN A 153 2.80 -17.13 4.60
CA ASN A 153 1.81 -17.47 5.63
C ASN A 153 0.38 -17.17 5.14
N THR A 154 -0.55 -18.09 5.39
CA THR A 154 -1.99 -17.90 5.11
C THR A 154 -2.82 -17.61 6.36
N LEU A 155 -2.29 -17.93 7.55
CA LEU A 155 -2.90 -17.61 8.83
C LEU A 155 -2.20 -16.45 9.54
N ASP A 156 -2.98 -15.63 10.24
CA ASP A 156 -2.46 -14.68 11.22
C ASP A 156 -1.99 -15.42 12.49
N GLU A 157 -1.46 -14.68 13.46
CA GLU A 157 -1.02 -15.21 14.75
C GLU A 157 -2.17 -15.79 15.60
N ASN A 158 -3.43 -15.50 15.28
CA ASN A 158 -4.62 -16.00 15.95
C ASN A 158 -5.25 -17.19 15.21
N GLY A 159 -4.60 -17.71 14.16
CA GLY A 159 -5.11 -18.80 13.34
C GLY A 159 -6.24 -18.40 12.38
N LYS A 160 -6.51 -17.10 12.19
CA LYS A 160 -7.51 -16.61 11.22
C LYS A 160 -6.88 -16.39 9.85
N SER A 161 -7.72 -16.37 8.81
CA SER A 161 -7.25 -16.00 7.47
C SER A 161 -6.66 -14.60 7.45
N ARG A 162 -5.44 -14.45 6.92
CA ARG A 162 -4.80 -13.13 6.80
C ARG A 162 -5.50 -12.24 5.79
N GLY A 163 -6.14 -12.85 4.80
CA GLY A 163 -6.57 -12.14 3.61
C GLY A 163 -5.36 -11.70 2.77
N VAL A 164 -5.66 -11.19 1.58
CA VAL A 164 -4.67 -10.60 0.70
C VAL A 164 -5.19 -9.26 0.20
N LYS A 165 -4.29 -8.29 0.11
CA LYS A 165 -4.53 -6.99 -0.48
C LYS A 165 -3.30 -6.62 -1.28
N GLU A 166 -3.47 -6.38 -2.57
CA GLU A 166 -2.39 -5.86 -3.40
C GLU A 166 -2.16 -4.37 -3.14
N SER A 167 -0.91 -3.95 -3.28
CA SER A 167 -0.49 -2.57 -3.28
C SER A 167 0.46 -2.38 -4.46
N PHE A 168 0.17 -1.44 -5.35
CA PHE A 168 0.98 -1.20 -6.54
C PHE A 168 1.93 -0.04 -6.33
N MET A 169 3.07 -0.07 -7.01
CA MET A 169 4.03 1.03 -7.00
C MET A 169 3.37 2.30 -7.53
N LYS A 170 3.48 3.39 -6.76
CA LYS A 170 3.17 4.74 -7.23
C LYS A 170 4.34 5.25 -8.05
N ILE A 171 4.12 5.48 -9.34
CA ILE A 171 5.21 5.79 -10.27
C ILE A 171 5.75 7.20 -10.04
N GLU A 172 4.88 8.10 -9.59
CA GLU A 172 5.12 9.51 -9.30
C GLU A 172 6.04 9.70 -8.10
N ASP A 173 5.90 8.84 -7.08
CA ASP A 173 6.68 8.88 -5.84
C ASP A 173 8.06 8.21 -6.00
N SER A 174 8.36 7.64 -7.16
CA SER A 174 9.60 6.91 -7.41
C SER A 174 10.78 7.84 -7.68
N TRP A 175 11.90 7.61 -7.00
CA TRP A 175 13.16 8.30 -7.28
C TRP A 175 13.63 8.12 -8.74
N GLU A 176 13.17 7.06 -9.43
CA GLU A 176 13.47 6.86 -10.85
C GLU A 176 12.88 7.94 -11.75
N PHE A 177 11.85 8.67 -11.31
CA PHE A 177 11.07 9.60 -12.14
C PHE A 177 10.84 10.97 -11.50
N ILE A 178 11.35 11.20 -10.28
CA ILE A 178 11.00 12.39 -9.48
C ILE A 178 11.35 13.70 -10.19
N GLU A 179 12.48 13.81 -10.87
CA GLU A 179 12.85 15.01 -11.61
C GLU A 179 11.97 15.25 -12.84
N LEU A 180 11.55 14.16 -13.52
CA LEU A 180 10.64 14.24 -14.64
C LEU A 180 9.25 14.68 -14.20
N PHE A 181 8.75 14.18 -13.06
CA PHE A 181 7.47 14.59 -12.51
C PHE A 181 7.51 16.03 -11.99
N ASN A 182 8.57 16.42 -11.28
CA ASN A 182 8.78 17.82 -10.87
C ASN A 182 8.83 18.76 -12.07
N PHE A 183 9.52 18.37 -13.15
CA PHE A 183 9.50 19.11 -14.41
C PHE A 183 8.08 19.17 -14.99
N SER A 184 7.35 18.05 -15.01
CA SER A 184 5.98 18.06 -15.52
C SER A 184 5.05 18.97 -14.72
N GLU A 185 5.20 19.04 -13.39
CA GLU A 185 4.44 19.95 -12.53
C GLU A 185 4.82 21.41 -12.77
N GLU A 186 6.12 21.72 -12.81
CA GLU A 186 6.66 23.07 -13.07
C GLU A 186 6.09 23.66 -14.37
N TYR A 187 5.96 22.82 -15.41
CA TYR A 187 5.48 23.22 -16.73
C TYR A 187 4.01 22.83 -17.00
N ASN A 188 3.27 22.35 -15.99
CA ASN A 188 1.86 21.94 -16.07
C ASN A 188 1.58 20.97 -17.24
N ILE A 189 2.44 19.96 -17.41
CA ILE A 189 2.36 18.91 -18.41
C ILE A 189 1.62 17.71 -17.80
N SER A 190 0.48 17.33 -18.38
CA SER A 190 -0.26 16.15 -17.92
C SER A 190 0.53 14.85 -18.16
N TYR A 191 0.20 13.79 -17.42
CA TYR A 191 0.81 12.46 -17.59
C TYR A 191 0.72 11.95 -19.04
N ASP A 192 -0.45 12.07 -19.68
CA ASP A 192 -0.64 11.64 -21.07
C ASP A 192 0.19 12.48 -22.05
N SER A 193 0.31 13.79 -21.80
CA SER A 193 1.19 14.66 -22.59
C SER A 193 2.66 14.29 -22.40
N LEU A 194 3.06 13.94 -21.17
CA LEU A 194 4.42 13.51 -20.84
C LEU A 194 4.81 12.24 -21.60
N LEU A 195 3.92 11.25 -21.69
CA LEU A 195 4.15 10.03 -22.47
C LEU A 195 4.35 10.29 -23.98
N ASN A 196 3.76 11.37 -24.50
CA ASN A 196 3.86 11.76 -25.91
C ASN A 196 5.00 12.76 -26.19
N LEU A 197 5.70 13.22 -25.16
CA LEU A 197 6.71 14.27 -25.27
C LEU A 197 7.94 13.81 -26.07
N ASP A 198 8.46 14.64 -26.97
CA ASP A 198 9.76 14.39 -27.61
C ASP A 198 10.90 14.78 -26.66
N SER A 199 11.88 13.90 -26.50
CA SER A 199 13.13 14.15 -25.78
C SER A 199 13.87 15.44 -26.20
N LYS A 200 13.60 15.96 -27.39
CA LYS A 200 14.14 17.25 -27.89
C LYS A 200 13.64 18.45 -27.11
N VAL A 201 12.51 18.36 -26.41
CA VAL A 201 11.99 19.45 -25.56
C VAL A 201 12.99 19.83 -24.46
N PHE A 202 13.82 18.89 -24.02
CA PHE A 202 14.88 19.13 -23.03
C PHE A 202 16.15 19.78 -23.60
N SER A 203 16.19 20.08 -24.91
CA SER A 203 17.39 20.59 -25.59
C SER A 203 17.92 21.91 -25.04
N ILE A 204 17.03 22.76 -24.52
CA ILE A 204 17.36 24.07 -23.95
C ILE A 204 17.88 23.99 -22.51
N LEU A 205 17.82 22.81 -21.88
CA LEU A 205 18.25 22.61 -20.50
C LEU A 205 19.76 22.37 -20.42
N GLN A 206 20.32 22.64 -19.24
CA GLN A 206 21.70 22.27 -18.92
C GLN A 206 21.92 20.77 -19.17
N LYS A 207 23.12 20.42 -19.65
CA LYS A 207 23.45 19.08 -20.16
C LYS A 207 23.08 17.96 -19.18
N GLU A 208 23.42 18.11 -17.90
CA GLU A 208 23.16 17.10 -16.87
C GLU A 208 21.65 16.91 -16.62
N LYS A 209 20.91 18.00 -16.40
CA LYS A 209 19.44 17.96 -16.22
C LYS A 209 18.75 17.38 -17.46
N LYS A 210 19.23 17.76 -18.66
CA LYS A 210 18.76 17.22 -19.94
C LYS A 210 18.93 15.70 -20.03
N GLU A 211 20.15 15.20 -19.80
CA GLU A 211 20.45 13.77 -19.90
C GLU A 211 19.61 12.96 -18.89
N LYS A 212 19.48 13.44 -17.66
CA LYS A 212 18.65 12.82 -16.63
C LYS A 212 17.18 12.74 -17.05
N LEU A 213 16.58 13.86 -17.46
CA LEU A 213 15.17 13.89 -17.89
C LEU A 213 14.92 13.02 -19.13
N GLN A 214 15.87 12.96 -20.06
CA GLN A 214 15.77 12.07 -21.23
C GLN A 214 15.75 10.60 -20.84
N VAL A 215 16.60 10.19 -19.88
CA VAL A 215 16.61 8.82 -19.36
C VAL A 215 15.31 8.50 -18.62
N GLN A 216 14.86 9.38 -17.73
CA GLN A 216 13.62 9.17 -16.98
C GLN A 216 12.39 9.10 -17.89
N LEU A 217 12.29 9.99 -18.89
CA LEU A 217 11.21 9.96 -19.87
C LEU A 217 11.19 8.65 -20.67
N ARG A 218 12.38 8.19 -21.08
CA ARG A 218 12.52 6.91 -21.79
C ARG A 218 12.08 5.74 -20.92
N LEU A 219 12.48 5.71 -19.65
CA LEU A 219 12.09 4.68 -18.69
C LEU A 219 10.59 4.71 -18.39
N LEU A 220 9.98 5.90 -18.25
CA LEU A 220 8.56 6.05 -18.00
C LEU A 220 7.72 5.52 -19.17
N LYS A 221 8.11 5.86 -20.41
CA LYS A 221 7.46 5.31 -21.62
C LYS A 221 7.60 3.80 -21.73
N ASN A 222 8.77 3.27 -21.36
CA ASN A 222 8.98 1.82 -21.28
C ASN A 222 8.07 1.19 -20.21
N TYR A 223 8.03 1.72 -18.99
CA TYR A 223 7.13 1.27 -17.94
C TYR A 223 5.67 1.27 -18.40
N HIS A 224 5.17 2.39 -18.91
CA HIS A 224 3.79 2.52 -19.35
C HIS A 224 3.42 1.48 -20.42
N SER A 225 4.26 1.36 -21.45
CA SER A 225 4.00 0.44 -22.57
C SER A 225 4.16 -1.04 -22.23
N LYS A 226 5.03 -1.39 -21.27
CA LYS A 226 5.41 -2.79 -20.98
C LYS A 226 4.78 -3.35 -19.71
N VAL A 227 4.39 -2.48 -18.78
CA VAL A 227 3.94 -2.85 -17.44
C VAL A 227 2.65 -2.10 -17.10
N GLY A 228 2.68 -0.77 -17.11
CA GLY A 228 1.59 0.09 -16.66
C GLY A 228 0.25 -0.18 -17.36
N ARG A 229 0.26 -0.48 -18.66
CA ARG A 229 -0.98 -0.81 -19.42
C ARG A 229 -1.73 -2.05 -18.91
N TYR A 230 -1.08 -2.90 -18.12
CA TYR A 230 -1.67 -4.11 -17.55
C TYR A 230 -2.22 -3.91 -16.13
N LEU A 231 -2.02 -2.71 -15.56
CA LEU A 231 -2.56 -2.34 -14.26
C LEU A 231 -4.08 -2.54 -14.26
N LYS A 232 -4.57 -3.27 -13.27
CA LYS A 232 -6.01 -3.52 -13.05
C LYS A 232 -6.36 -3.05 -11.64
N GLU A 233 -7.62 -3.24 -11.25
CA GLU A 233 -8.03 -3.04 -9.85
C GLU A 233 -7.24 -3.99 -8.95
N VAL A 234 -6.87 -3.50 -7.76
CA VAL A 234 -6.16 -4.27 -6.75
C VAL A 234 -7.00 -5.48 -6.33
N ILE A 235 -6.34 -6.64 -6.17
CA ILE A 235 -7.01 -7.79 -5.57
C ILE A 235 -7.05 -7.59 -4.05
N GLU A 236 -8.25 -7.55 -3.49
CA GLU A 236 -8.50 -7.54 -2.05
C GLU A 236 -9.52 -8.64 -1.72
N LYS A 237 -9.15 -9.60 -0.86
CA LYS A 237 -10.05 -10.67 -0.41
C LYS A 237 -9.61 -11.28 0.92
N ASN A 238 -10.58 -11.65 1.75
CA ASN A 238 -10.33 -12.31 3.03
C ASN A 238 -10.09 -13.83 2.89
N TYR A 239 -10.63 -14.44 1.84
CA TYR A 239 -10.55 -15.88 1.58
C TYR A 239 -10.63 -16.16 0.06
N SER A 240 -10.19 -17.34 -0.36
CA SER A 240 -10.39 -17.83 -1.74
C SER A 240 -11.64 -18.70 -1.80
N SER A 241 -12.54 -18.48 -2.75
CA SER A 241 -13.78 -19.27 -2.91
C SER A 241 -13.70 -20.36 -3.97
N TYR A 242 -12.51 -20.67 -4.49
CA TYR A 242 -12.37 -21.69 -5.55
C TYR A 242 -12.44 -23.11 -4.97
N GLY A 243 -13.55 -23.80 -5.21
CA GLY A 243 -13.78 -25.16 -4.72
C GLY A 243 -13.82 -25.22 -3.19
N GLY A 244 -14.68 -24.37 -2.62
CA GLY A 244 -14.78 -24.11 -1.18
C GLY A 244 -14.07 -22.82 -0.78
N TYR A 245 -14.43 -22.30 0.40
CA TYR A 245 -13.73 -21.17 1.01
C TYR A 245 -12.42 -21.65 1.61
N ARG A 246 -11.31 -20.97 1.36
CA ARG A 246 -9.97 -21.37 1.79
C ARG A 246 -9.20 -20.19 2.34
N TYR A 247 -8.36 -20.48 3.32
CA TYR A 247 -7.41 -19.53 3.89
C TYR A 247 -6.50 -18.94 2.80
N THR A 248 -6.24 -17.64 2.89
CA THR A 248 -5.42 -16.89 1.93
C THR A 248 -4.54 -15.88 2.66
N GLY A 249 -3.35 -15.64 2.14
CA GLY A 249 -2.40 -14.69 2.72
C GLY A 249 -1.08 -14.53 1.96
N GLN A 250 -0.82 -15.38 0.96
CA GLN A 250 0.48 -15.38 0.30
C GLN A 250 0.70 -14.17 -0.59
N LYS A 251 1.84 -13.51 -0.41
CA LYS A 251 2.23 -12.32 -1.18
C LYS A 251 3.73 -12.28 -1.45
N LEU A 252 4.08 -11.62 -2.55
CA LEU A 252 5.42 -11.16 -2.87
C LEU A 252 5.49 -9.67 -2.58
N CYS A 253 6.44 -9.28 -1.73
CA CYS A 253 6.71 -7.89 -1.37
C CYS A 253 7.96 -7.42 -2.11
N PHE A 254 7.89 -6.23 -2.68
CA PHE A 254 8.95 -5.59 -3.45
C PHE A 254 9.54 -4.50 -2.57
N CYS A 255 10.81 -4.66 -2.22
CA CYS A 255 11.42 -3.95 -1.11
C CYS A 255 12.68 -3.22 -1.57
N GLU A 256 12.84 -1.97 -1.15
CA GLU A 256 14.02 -1.17 -1.50
C GLU A 256 14.65 -0.62 -0.22
N VAL A 257 15.94 -0.90 -0.05
CA VAL A 257 16.74 -0.23 0.99
C VAL A 257 16.95 1.23 0.55
N ASN A 258 16.56 2.17 1.40
CA ASN A 258 16.80 3.59 1.17
C ASN A 258 17.55 4.14 2.36
N ASN A 259 18.85 4.41 2.19
CA ASN A 259 19.77 4.75 3.27
C ASN A 259 19.67 3.77 4.44
N ASP A 260 18.95 4.18 5.47
CA ASP A 260 18.80 3.52 6.75
C ASP A 260 17.40 2.92 7.00
N THR A 261 16.54 2.92 5.99
CA THR A 261 15.20 2.35 6.08
C THR A 261 14.93 1.37 4.95
N ILE A 262 13.85 0.61 5.09
CA ILE A 262 13.36 -0.32 4.09
C ILE A 262 11.98 0.12 3.66
N LEU A 263 11.87 0.47 2.38
CA LEU A 263 10.61 0.87 1.75
C LEU A 263 9.89 -0.35 1.19
N LEU A 264 8.60 -0.46 1.49
CA LEU A 264 7.69 -1.33 0.77
C LEU A 264 7.22 -0.61 -0.50
N ILE A 265 7.66 -1.08 -1.67
CA ILE A 265 7.36 -0.48 -2.97
C ILE A 265 6.05 -1.03 -3.56
N ALA A 266 5.83 -2.34 -3.44
CA ALA A 266 4.63 -3.00 -3.92
C ALA A 266 4.40 -4.33 -3.19
N GLU A 267 3.15 -4.78 -3.17
CA GLU A 267 2.70 -6.08 -2.72
C GLU A 267 1.84 -6.72 -3.80
N HIS A 268 2.30 -7.88 -4.27
CA HIS A 268 1.55 -8.67 -5.24
C HIS A 268 1.10 -9.98 -4.61
N VAL A 269 -0.18 -10.27 -4.75
CA VAL A 269 -0.71 -11.57 -4.35
C VAL A 269 0.02 -12.65 -5.16
N THR A 270 0.46 -13.70 -4.47
CA THR A 270 1.18 -14.80 -5.09
C THR A 270 0.52 -16.13 -4.80
N SER A 271 1.04 -17.18 -5.45
CA SER A 271 0.58 -18.56 -5.41
C SER A 271 -0.72 -18.83 -6.14
N ALA A 272 -0.77 -19.95 -6.84
CA ALA A 272 -2.03 -20.64 -7.01
C ALA A 272 -1.79 -22.11 -7.38
N ARG A 273 -2.38 -22.97 -6.55
CA ARG A 273 -2.73 -24.38 -6.77
C ARG A 273 -2.20 -24.97 -8.09
N GLY A 274 -1.13 -25.76 -7.99
CA GLY A 274 -0.91 -26.91 -8.85
C GLY A 274 -0.67 -28.08 -7.93
N LYS A 275 -1.38 -29.20 -8.06
CA LYS A 275 -0.96 -30.41 -7.33
C LYS A 275 0.47 -30.75 -7.77
N THR A 276 1.34 -31.11 -6.83
CA THR A 276 2.67 -31.62 -7.15
C THR A 276 2.53 -32.88 -7.99
N ARG A 277 3.24 -32.91 -9.11
CA ARG A 277 3.23 -34.02 -10.05
C ARG A 277 4.31 -35.03 -9.67
N HIS A 278 3.95 -36.29 -9.49
CA HIS A 278 4.90 -37.38 -9.25
C HIS A 278 4.75 -38.45 -10.35
N GLN A 279 5.86 -38.90 -10.93
CA GLN A 279 5.83 -39.96 -11.95
C GLN A 279 5.46 -41.28 -11.27
N ILE A 280 4.44 -41.95 -11.79
CA ILE A 280 4.00 -43.27 -11.28
C ILE A 280 4.60 -44.39 -12.14
N SER A 281 4.65 -44.19 -13.45
CA SER A 281 5.16 -45.19 -14.38
C SER A 281 5.65 -44.54 -15.67
N GLU A 282 6.46 -45.28 -16.42
CA GLU A 282 6.88 -44.96 -17.78
C GLU A 282 6.55 -46.16 -18.66
N ASP A 283 5.82 -45.92 -19.74
CA ASP A 283 5.53 -46.96 -20.71
C ASP A 283 6.83 -47.34 -21.42
N SER A 284 7.25 -48.60 -21.28
CA SER A 284 8.55 -49.08 -21.77
C SER A 284 8.65 -49.14 -23.30
N ILE A 285 7.53 -49.06 -24.02
CA ILE A 285 7.48 -49.14 -25.49
C ILE A 285 7.42 -47.75 -26.11
N THR A 286 6.60 -46.87 -25.54
CA THR A 286 6.33 -45.52 -26.08
C THR A 286 7.11 -44.41 -25.38
N GLY A 287 7.72 -44.70 -24.22
CA GLY A 287 8.37 -43.70 -23.36
C GLY A 287 7.39 -42.72 -22.70
N ILE A 288 6.08 -42.99 -22.77
CA ILE A 288 5.05 -42.10 -22.22
C ILE A 288 5.02 -42.23 -20.70
N LYS A 289 5.31 -41.12 -20.02
CA LYS A 289 5.30 -41.02 -18.56
C LYS A 289 3.87 -40.76 -18.05
N LYS A 290 3.41 -41.57 -17.09
CA LYS A 290 2.17 -41.35 -16.34
C LYS A 290 2.48 -40.70 -15.00
N PHE A 291 1.60 -39.78 -14.58
CA PHE A 291 1.82 -38.98 -13.39
C PHE A 291 0.60 -38.96 -12.45
N ALA A 292 0.88 -39.02 -11.15
CA ALA A 292 -0.05 -38.72 -10.07
C ALA A 292 0.09 -37.26 -9.66
N TYR A 293 -0.96 -36.76 -9.03
CA TYR A 293 -1.04 -35.38 -8.57
C TYR A 293 -1.53 -35.36 -7.12
N SER A 294 -0.72 -34.79 -6.23
CA SER A 294 -1.00 -34.68 -4.79
C SER A 294 -0.64 -33.29 -4.28
N GLU A 295 -1.27 -32.85 -3.20
CA GLU A 295 -0.82 -31.61 -2.53
C GLU A 295 0.46 -31.91 -1.75
N ALA A 296 1.50 -31.12 -1.97
CA ALA A 296 2.72 -31.15 -1.18
C ALA A 296 3.08 -29.73 -0.79
N PHE A 297 3.16 -29.46 0.51
CA PHE A 297 3.44 -28.13 1.04
C PHE A 297 4.88 -28.06 1.55
N PRO A 298 5.52 -26.88 1.58
CA PRO A 298 6.89 -26.73 2.04
C PRO A 298 6.96 -26.75 3.59
N ILE A 299 6.31 -27.70 4.25
CA ILE A 299 6.29 -27.87 5.72
C ILE A 299 6.67 -29.31 6.07
N GLY A 300 6.96 -29.59 7.35
CA GLY A 300 7.40 -30.92 7.79
C GLY A 300 8.62 -31.42 7.00
N ASP A 301 8.53 -32.62 6.42
CA ASP A 301 9.62 -33.24 5.65
C ASP A 301 10.05 -32.41 4.42
N GLN A 302 9.14 -31.58 3.90
CA GLN A 302 9.36 -30.73 2.72
C GLN A 302 9.74 -29.28 3.10
N ARG A 303 9.97 -28.99 4.38
CA ARG A 303 10.36 -27.65 4.88
C ARG A 303 11.56 -27.03 4.17
N LYS A 304 12.38 -27.87 3.56
CA LYS A 304 13.65 -27.50 2.92
C LYS A 304 13.51 -27.26 1.42
N TYR A 305 12.29 -27.35 0.88
CA TYR A 305 12.03 -27.13 -0.54
C TYR A 305 12.38 -25.72 -0.99
N TYR A 306 12.00 -24.71 -0.21
CA TYR A 306 12.43 -23.33 -0.43
C TYR A 306 13.62 -23.00 0.49
N ALA A 307 14.68 -22.42 -0.08
CA ALA A 307 15.72 -21.79 0.73
C ALA A 307 15.16 -20.53 1.38
N ALA A 308 15.64 -20.20 2.59
CA ALA A 308 15.26 -18.94 3.22
C ALA A 308 15.84 -17.74 2.47
N GLN A 309 16.99 -17.90 1.82
CA GLN A 309 17.64 -16.91 0.97
C GLN A 309 17.88 -17.49 -0.44
N ASN A 310 17.54 -16.70 -1.45
CA ASN A 310 17.66 -17.04 -2.86
C ASN A 310 18.10 -15.79 -3.65
N LYS A 311 18.51 -15.98 -4.90
CA LYS A 311 18.84 -14.91 -5.85
C LYS A 311 18.01 -15.03 -7.13
N ILE A 312 17.69 -13.89 -7.75
CA ILE A 312 17.03 -13.86 -9.06
C ILE A 312 18.07 -13.94 -10.19
N SER A 313 18.39 -15.14 -10.67
CA SER A 313 19.53 -15.36 -11.56
C SER A 313 19.25 -15.07 -13.04
N ILE A 314 18.00 -15.25 -13.49
CA ILE A 314 17.56 -15.05 -14.88
C ILE A 314 16.25 -14.26 -14.92
N LYS A 315 16.12 -13.37 -15.91
CA LYS A 315 14.90 -12.59 -16.17
C LYS A 315 14.51 -12.70 -17.65
N ASN A 316 13.44 -13.43 -17.92
CA ASN A 316 12.94 -13.72 -19.25
C ASN A 316 11.62 -12.99 -19.51
N TRP A 317 11.44 -12.46 -20.72
CA TRP A 317 10.17 -11.88 -21.16
C TRP A 317 9.28 -12.95 -21.82
N GLU A 318 8.00 -12.65 -22.02
CA GLU A 318 7.09 -13.50 -22.80
C GLU A 318 7.23 -13.30 -24.33
N THR A 319 6.59 -14.19 -25.10
CA THR A 319 6.62 -14.22 -26.59
C THR A 319 5.62 -13.26 -27.22
N GLN A 320 4.46 -13.06 -26.58
CA GLN A 320 3.36 -12.25 -27.13
C GLN A 320 3.72 -10.77 -27.27
N ARG A 321 4.84 -10.35 -26.68
CA ARG A 321 5.36 -8.99 -26.74
C ARG A 321 6.65 -8.91 -27.54
N LYS A 322 6.82 -7.81 -28.27
CA LYS A 322 8.08 -7.49 -28.95
C LYS A 322 9.07 -6.87 -27.96
N TYR A 323 10.21 -7.54 -27.77
CA TYR A 323 11.37 -6.98 -27.07
C TYR A 323 12.05 -5.92 -27.94
N ASN A 324 12.35 -4.74 -27.39
CA ASN A 324 12.90 -3.61 -28.13
C ASN A 324 14.14 -2.97 -27.46
N SER A 325 14.64 -1.88 -28.04
CA SER A 325 15.80 -1.14 -27.55
C SER A 325 15.60 -0.54 -26.15
N ASP A 326 14.38 -0.18 -25.78
CA ASP A 326 14.06 0.37 -24.46
C ASP A 326 14.03 -0.72 -23.39
N ASP A 327 13.54 -1.92 -23.75
CA ASP A 327 13.66 -3.10 -22.89
C ASP A 327 15.14 -3.44 -22.64
N LYS A 328 15.97 -3.42 -23.69
CA LYS A 328 17.43 -3.64 -23.56
C LYS A 328 18.10 -2.58 -22.70
N PHE A 329 17.68 -1.32 -22.83
CA PHE A 329 18.18 -0.24 -22.00
C PHE A 329 17.80 -0.46 -20.52
N ARG A 330 16.52 -0.74 -20.22
CA ARG A 330 16.08 -1.09 -18.86
C ARG A 330 16.86 -2.28 -18.30
N ASP A 331 17.03 -3.33 -19.08
CA ASP A 331 17.78 -4.52 -18.66
C ASP A 331 19.23 -4.22 -18.35
N SER A 332 19.88 -3.33 -19.12
CA SER A 332 21.26 -2.94 -18.86
C SER A 332 21.43 -2.24 -17.50
N LEU A 333 20.45 -1.45 -17.07
CA LEU A 333 20.45 -0.80 -15.75
C LEU A 333 20.25 -1.82 -14.62
N LEU A 334 19.50 -2.88 -14.88
CA LEU A 334 19.10 -3.90 -13.91
C LEU A 334 20.01 -5.14 -13.92
N GLY A 335 21.26 -5.04 -14.38
CA GLY A 335 22.22 -6.15 -14.38
C GLY A 335 21.98 -7.24 -15.45
N GLY A 336 21.12 -6.96 -16.43
CA GLY A 336 20.83 -7.83 -17.56
C GLY A 336 19.39 -8.36 -17.61
N GLY A 337 19.09 -9.07 -18.69
CA GLY A 337 17.78 -9.64 -18.99
C GLY A 337 17.73 -10.15 -20.42
N ASN A 338 16.77 -11.05 -20.70
CA ASN A 338 16.71 -11.76 -21.96
C ASN A 338 15.33 -11.61 -22.62
N SER A 339 15.32 -11.65 -23.95
CA SER A 339 14.11 -11.79 -24.78
C SER A 339 13.64 -13.24 -24.94
N ARG A 340 14.34 -14.19 -24.31
CA ARG A 340 14.01 -15.62 -24.35
C ARG A 340 12.79 -15.90 -23.51
N VAL A 341 12.13 -17.01 -23.81
CA VAL A 341 10.97 -17.52 -23.09
C VAL A 341 11.32 -18.82 -22.41
N THR A 342 10.79 -19.01 -21.20
CA THR A 342 10.92 -20.28 -20.47
C THR A 342 9.72 -21.17 -20.78
N PHE A 343 9.97 -22.46 -20.96
CA PHE A 343 8.94 -23.46 -21.22
C PHE A 343 8.94 -24.52 -20.12
N PHE A 344 7.75 -24.82 -19.60
CA PHE A 344 7.48 -25.95 -18.75
C PHE A 344 7.26 -27.20 -19.62
N ASP A 345 7.98 -28.29 -19.32
CA ASP A 345 7.97 -29.55 -20.07
C ASP A 345 8.18 -29.38 -21.60
N GLY A 346 8.87 -28.32 -22.01
CA GLY A 346 9.09 -27.98 -23.42
C GLY A 346 7.83 -27.61 -24.20
N LYS A 347 6.68 -27.47 -23.54
CA LYS A 347 5.36 -27.29 -24.19
C LYS A 347 4.70 -25.99 -23.78
N SER A 348 4.56 -25.78 -22.48
CA SER A 348 3.78 -24.65 -21.95
C SER A 348 4.69 -23.49 -21.62
N GLN A 349 4.43 -22.34 -22.22
CA GLN A 349 5.17 -21.13 -21.90
C GLN A 349 4.95 -20.72 -20.44
N LEU A 350 6.02 -20.27 -19.80
CA LEU A 350 6.01 -19.55 -18.54
C LEU A 350 6.32 -18.06 -18.85
N PRO A 351 5.30 -17.21 -18.99
CA PRO A 351 5.49 -15.80 -19.34
C PRO A 351 6.19 -15.04 -18.22
N ASN A 352 7.06 -14.09 -18.60
CA ASN A 352 7.73 -13.17 -17.66
C ASN A 352 8.53 -13.89 -16.55
N PHE A 353 9.07 -15.07 -16.87
CA PHE A 353 9.71 -15.95 -15.91
C PHE A 353 11.01 -15.36 -15.34
N MET A 354 11.07 -15.29 -14.01
CA MET A 354 12.29 -15.00 -13.25
C MET A 354 12.76 -16.27 -12.55
N LEU A 355 14.00 -16.69 -12.81
CA LEU A 355 14.57 -17.87 -12.17
C LEU A 355 15.02 -17.54 -10.75
N ILE A 356 14.60 -18.35 -9.80
CA ILE A 356 15.05 -18.34 -8.41
C ILE A 356 16.16 -19.38 -8.28
N ASP A 357 17.32 -18.95 -7.80
CA ASP A 357 18.45 -19.81 -7.49
C ASP A 357 18.70 -19.78 -5.97
N PRO A 358 18.56 -20.90 -5.25
CA PRO A 358 18.76 -20.92 -3.81
C PRO A 358 20.22 -20.65 -3.45
N ASP A 359 20.45 -20.00 -2.31
CA ASP A 359 21.81 -19.82 -1.80
C ASP A 359 22.48 -21.19 -1.55
N PRO A 360 23.77 -21.38 -1.89
CA PRO A 360 24.47 -22.65 -1.70
C PRO A 360 24.43 -23.22 -0.28
N LEU A 361 24.21 -22.38 0.74
CA LEU A 361 24.01 -22.82 2.12
C LEU A 361 22.79 -23.73 2.30
N TYR A 362 21.84 -23.71 1.35
CA TYR A 362 20.62 -24.52 1.36
C TYR A 362 20.64 -25.60 0.27
N PRO A 363 21.50 -26.63 0.37
CA PRO A 363 21.74 -27.60 -0.71
C PRO A 363 20.51 -28.47 -1.06
N ARG A 364 19.51 -28.51 -0.19
CA ARG A 364 18.25 -29.26 -0.40
C ARG A 364 17.13 -28.42 -1.02
N ALA A 365 17.33 -27.12 -1.17
CA ALA A 365 16.35 -26.27 -1.80
C ALA A 365 16.24 -26.57 -3.30
N MET A 366 15.03 -26.48 -3.81
CA MET A 366 14.73 -26.78 -5.21
C MET A 366 15.39 -25.74 -6.11
N LYS A 367 16.20 -26.24 -7.06
CA LYS A 367 16.76 -25.43 -8.14
C LYS A 367 15.76 -25.32 -9.28
N MET A 368 15.95 -24.36 -10.18
CA MET A 368 15.10 -24.21 -11.38
C MET A 368 13.64 -23.83 -11.08
N ASN A 369 13.39 -23.24 -9.91
CA ASN A 369 12.09 -22.68 -9.57
C ASN A 369 12.00 -21.21 -10.00
N GLY A 370 10.83 -20.58 -9.99
CA GLY A 370 10.73 -19.19 -10.48
C GLY A 370 9.50 -18.42 -10.07
N ILE A 371 9.50 -17.13 -10.43
CA ILE A 371 8.34 -16.23 -10.38
C ILE A 371 7.84 -16.05 -11.81
N HIS A 372 6.56 -16.24 -12.08
CA HIS A 372 6.02 -16.05 -13.43
C HIS A 372 4.53 -15.71 -13.44
N GLU A 373 4.03 -15.33 -14.61
CA GLU A 373 2.61 -15.07 -14.81
C GLU A 373 1.78 -16.35 -14.62
N GLY A 374 0.69 -16.25 -13.87
CA GLY A 374 -0.32 -17.30 -13.82
C GLY A 374 -1.02 -17.47 -15.16
N SER A 375 -1.10 -18.70 -15.69
CA SER A 375 -1.87 -18.97 -16.92
C SER A 375 -3.36 -18.72 -16.65
N LEU A 376 -3.96 -17.75 -17.36
CA LEU A 376 -5.39 -17.45 -17.29
C LEU A 376 -6.28 -18.66 -17.64
N SER A 377 -5.76 -19.58 -18.45
CA SER A 377 -6.47 -20.77 -18.93
C SER A 377 -6.50 -21.95 -17.95
N ASN A 378 -5.49 -22.12 -17.09
CA ASN A 378 -5.40 -23.28 -16.18
C ASN A 378 -5.45 -22.89 -14.69
N MET A 379 -5.34 -21.60 -14.38
CA MET A 379 -5.25 -21.14 -13.00
C MET A 379 -6.06 -19.86 -12.80
N SER A 380 -7.22 -20.04 -12.20
CA SER A 380 -8.14 -18.93 -11.94
C SER A 380 -7.51 -17.93 -10.96
N ARG A 381 -7.64 -16.62 -11.25
CA ARG A 381 -7.33 -15.52 -10.31
C ARG A 381 -7.92 -15.76 -8.91
N CYS A 382 -9.00 -16.52 -8.84
CA CYS A 382 -9.66 -16.90 -7.61
C CYS A 382 -8.77 -17.67 -6.63
N MET A 383 -7.79 -18.41 -7.13
CA MET A 383 -6.83 -19.17 -6.32
C MET A 383 -5.69 -18.31 -5.76
N LEU A 384 -5.48 -17.10 -6.26
CA LEU A 384 -4.32 -16.28 -5.86
C LEU A 384 -4.30 -16.05 -4.34
N GLY A 385 -3.17 -16.24 -3.67
CA GLY A 385 -3.02 -16.02 -2.23
C GLY A 385 -3.31 -17.25 -1.36
N THR A 386 -3.91 -18.30 -1.90
CA THR A 386 -3.95 -19.63 -1.25
C THR A 386 -2.55 -20.22 -1.20
N PRO A 387 -2.25 -21.19 -0.33
CA PRO A 387 -0.91 -21.78 -0.30
C PRO A 387 -0.51 -22.54 -1.57
N GLN A 388 0.74 -22.34 -1.97
CA GLN A 388 1.36 -22.98 -3.11
C GLN A 388 1.74 -24.44 -2.76
N SER A 389 1.29 -25.41 -3.55
CA SER A 389 2.01 -26.70 -3.56
C SER A 389 3.40 -26.47 -4.13
N LEU A 390 4.40 -27.25 -3.70
CA LEU A 390 5.81 -27.15 -4.12
C LEU A 390 5.95 -26.73 -5.61
N GLY A 391 6.48 -25.54 -5.87
CA GLY A 391 6.57 -25.03 -7.23
C GLY A 391 6.85 -23.53 -7.37
N CYS A 392 6.61 -22.99 -8.56
CA CYS A 392 6.83 -21.59 -8.87
C CYS A 392 5.86 -20.66 -8.15
N PHE A 393 6.32 -19.44 -7.88
CA PHE A 393 5.46 -18.36 -7.46
C PHE A 393 4.76 -17.77 -8.67
N ARG A 394 3.45 -17.71 -8.59
CA ARG A 394 2.61 -17.22 -9.69
C ARG A 394 1.90 -15.97 -9.26
N THR A 395 1.85 -14.98 -10.14
CA THR A 395 1.22 -13.69 -9.86
C THR A 395 0.23 -13.33 -10.95
N THR A 396 -0.46 -12.20 -10.77
CA THR A 396 -1.25 -11.56 -11.82
C THR A 396 -0.36 -11.18 -13.03
N ASP A 397 -1.02 -10.87 -14.15
CA ASP A 397 -0.40 -10.32 -15.36
C ASP A 397 0.49 -9.11 -15.04
N TYR A 398 -0.11 -8.06 -14.44
CA TYR A 398 0.62 -6.89 -13.95
C TYR A 398 1.73 -7.26 -12.98
N GLY A 399 1.43 -8.06 -11.96
CA GLY A 399 2.42 -8.47 -10.95
C GLY A 399 3.63 -9.16 -11.56
N SER A 400 3.46 -10.00 -12.59
CA SER A 400 4.57 -10.72 -13.23
C SER A 400 5.45 -9.79 -14.06
N LYS A 401 4.81 -8.87 -14.81
CA LYS A 401 5.49 -7.89 -15.66
C LYS A 401 6.21 -6.86 -14.82
N PHE A 402 5.58 -6.39 -13.75
CA PHE A 402 6.20 -5.53 -12.76
C PHE A 402 7.39 -6.23 -12.10
N SER A 403 7.20 -7.45 -11.59
CA SER A 403 8.28 -8.22 -10.95
C SER A 403 9.52 -8.27 -11.83
N ARG A 404 9.34 -8.63 -13.10
CA ARG A 404 10.45 -8.76 -14.04
C ARG A 404 11.05 -7.42 -14.48
N TRP A 405 10.23 -6.38 -14.60
CA TRP A 405 10.66 -5.04 -15.00
C TRP A 405 11.39 -4.28 -13.89
N TRP A 406 11.02 -4.51 -12.64
CA TRP A 406 11.51 -3.76 -11.47
C TRP A 406 12.73 -4.42 -10.81
N THR A 407 12.77 -5.75 -10.78
CA THR A 407 13.77 -6.53 -10.04
C THR A 407 15.12 -6.58 -10.78
N PRO A 408 16.24 -6.23 -10.14
CA PRO A 408 17.57 -6.40 -10.73
C PRO A 408 17.96 -7.88 -10.80
N ARG A 409 18.83 -8.22 -11.74
CA ARG A 409 19.48 -9.54 -11.75
C ARG A 409 20.28 -9.69 -10.46
N TYR A 410 20.21 -10.87 -9.88
CA TYR A 410 20.80 -11.26 -8.60
C TYR A 410 20.24 -10.53 -7.37
N ALA A 411 19.07 -9.88 -7.48
CA ALA A 411 18.33 -9.41 -6.32
C ALA A 411 18.13 -10.57 -5.32
N ASN A 412 18.27 -10.26 -4.03
CA ASN A 412 17.95 -11.22 -2.98
C ASN A 412 16.43 -11.45 -2.95
N LEU A 413 16.02 -12.71 -2.76
CA LEU A 413 14.66 -13.13 -2.48
C LEU A 413 14.66 -13.95 -1.18
N PHE A 414 14.02 -13.39 -0.17
CA PHE A 414 13.84 -14.05 1.12
C PHE A 414 12.47 -14.72 1.18
N ILE A 415 12.40 -15.97 1.61
CA ILE A 415 11.14 -16.72 1.71
C ILE A 415 10.85 -17.02 3.17
N TYR A 416 9.69 -16.59 3.63
CA TYR A 416 9.24 -16.76 5.00
C TYR A 416 7.86 -17.42 5.08
N TYR A 417 7.76 -18.38 5.98
CA TYR A 417 6.51 -18.94 6.49
C TYR A 417 6.81 -19.69 7.79
N ASP A 418 5.79 -19.73 8.65
CA ASP A 418 5.74 -20.58 9.82
C ASP A 418 4.94 -21.85 9.46
N GLU A 419 5.35 -23.02 9.94
CA GLU A 419 4.73 -24.29 9.52
C GLU A 419 3.27 -24.40 9.95
N ASP A 420 2.93 -23.88 11.12
CA ASP A 420 1.58 -23.84 11.69
C ASP A 420 0.67 -22.82 11.01
N ARG A 421 1.24 -21.84 10.30
CA ARG A 421 0.52 -20.75 9.63
C ARG A 421 0.44 -20.90 8.12
N TYR A 422 0.94 -22.00 7.59
CA TYR A 422 0.88 -22.38 6.18
C TYR A 422 -0.20 -23.44 5.96
N THR A 423 -1.42 -23.03 5.59
CA THR A 423 -2.55 -23.97 5.45
C THR A 423 -3.41 -23.72 4.22
N ASN A 424 -3.85 -24.82 3.59
CA ASN A 424 -4.81 -24.84 2.47
C ASN A 424 -6.19 -25.36 2.91
N LYS A 425 -6.41 -25.46 4.22
CA LYS A 425 -7.65 -25.99 4.77
C LYS A 425 -8.86 -25.22 4.23
N GLU A 426 -9.93 -25.96 4.01
CA GLU A 426 -11.23 -25.34 3.78
C GLU A 426 -11.65 -24.61 5.06
N LEU A 427 -12.06 -23.36 4.90
CA LEU A 427 -12.56 -22.49 5.94
C LEU A 427 -14.05 -22.82 6.12
N PRO A 428 -14.50 -23.22 7.32
CA PRO A 428 -15.92 -23.39 7.60
C PRO A 428 -16.69 -22.12 7.29
N GLU A 429 -17.86 -22.24 6.67
CA GLU A 429 -18.63 -21.06 6.30
C GLU A 429 -19.01 -20.20 7.51
N GLU A 430 -19.16 -20.81 8.69
CA GLU A 430 -19.49 -20.14 9.95
C GLU A 430 -18.38 -19.17 10.40
N GLU A 431 -17.12 -19.44 10.04
CA GLU A 431 -15.96 -18.61 10.38
C GLU A 431 -15.77 -17.43 9.42
N MET A 432 -16.53 -17.40 8.32
CA MET A 432 -16.40 -16.36 7.32
C MET A 432 -17.10 -15.06 7.72
N THR A 433 -16.39 -13.97 7.53
CA THR A 433 -16.95 -12.63 7.54
C THR A 433 -17.27 -12.20 6.10
N GLY A 434 -18.54 -12.02 5.74
CA GLY A 434 -18.94 -11.50 4.41
C GLY A 434 -20.19 -12.14 3.82
N ILE A 435 -20.48 -11.81 2.56
CA ILE A 435 -21.64 -12.35 1.82
C ILE A 435 -21.29 -13.75 1.30
N LYS A 436 -22.01 -14.77 1.77
CA LYS A 436 -21.82 -16.16 1.33
C LYS A 436 -22.47 -16.40 -0.04
N LEU A 437 -21.87 -17.27 -0.85
CA LEU A 437 -22.48 -17.75 -2.08
C LEU A 437 -23.58 -18.76 -1.74
N PRO A 438 -24.83 -18.56 -2.19
CA PRO A 438 -25.93 -19.47 -1.85
C PRO A 438 -26.04 -20.68 -2.78
N PHE A 439 -25.17 -20.79 -3.79
CA PHE A 439 -25.30 -21.76 -4.86
C PHE A 439 -24.76 -23.12 -4.44
N LYS A 440 -25.65 -24.11 -4.31
CA LYS A 440 -25.31 -25.49 -3.96
C LYS A 440 -24.94 -26.35 -5.17
N SER A 441 -25.23 -25.85 -6.37
CA SER A 441 -24.96 -26.58 -7.61
C SER A 441 -24.52 -25.68 -8.75
N LYS A 442 -23.82 -26.29 -9.72
CA LYS A 442 -23.46 -25.64 -11.00
C LYS A 442 -24.69 -25.04 -11.69
N SER A 443 -25.84 -25.72 -11.63
CA SER A 443 -27.08 -25.24 -12.26
C SER A 443 -27.55 -23.92 -11.64
N GLU A 444 -27.59 -23.83 -10.30
CA GLU A 444 -27.98 -22.60 -9.60
C GLU A 444 -27.01 -21.45 -9.89
N GLY A 445 -25.70 -21.72 -9.83
CA GLY A 445 -24.67 -20.73 -10.16
C GLY A 445 -24.77 -20.24 -11.61
N ASN A 446 -25.03 -21.13 -12.57
CA ASN A 446 -25.19 -20.76 -13.98
C ASN A 446 -26.42 -19.89 -14.23
N LYS A 447 -27.53 -20.10 -13.49
CA LYS A 447 -28.69 -19.20 -13.58
C LYS A 447 -28.34 -17.77 -13.19
N PHE A 448 -27.57 -17.60 -12.11
CA PHE A 448 -27.09 -16.28 -11.70
C PHE A 448 -26.08 -15.70 -12.69
N ARG A 449 -25.11 -16.49 -13.15
CA ARG A 449 -24.13 -16.08 -14.18
C ARG A 449 -24.79 -15.57 -15.45
N LYS A 450 -25.76 -16.32 -15.97
CA LYS A 450 -26.53 -15.94 -17.14
C LYS A 450 -27.30 -14.65 -16.90
N TRP A 451 -27.98 -14.54 -15.76
CA TRP A 451 -28.68 -13.31 -15.40
C TRP A 451 -27.73 -12.09 -15.33
N VAL A 452 -26.53 -12.23 -14.78
CA VAL A 452 -25.54 -11.13 -14.77
C VAL A 452 -25.03 -10.80 -16.18
N ASN A 453 -24.79 -11.80 -17.02
CA ASN A 453 -24.39 -11.58 -18.42
C ASN A 453 -25.49 -10.88 -19.24
N ASP A 454 -26.75 -11.23 -19.00
CA ASP A 454 -27.90 -10.65 -19.70
C ASP A 454 -28.18 -9.20 -19.23
N ASN A 455 -28.08 -8.91 -17.92
CA ASN A 455 -28.47 -7.61 -17.34
C ASN A 455 -27.28 -6.64 -17.19
N TYR A 456 -26.06 -7.14 -17.01
CA TYR A 456 -24.83 -6.34 -16.85
C TYR A 456 -23.68 -6.87 -17.73
N PRO A 457 -23.84 -6.96 -19.06
CA PRO A 457 -22.87 -7.57 -19.97
C PRO A 457 -21.49 -6.91 -19.89
N SER A 458 -21.44 -5.58 -19.73
CA SER A 458 -20.18 -4.84 -19.59
C SER A 458 -19.43 -5.22 -18.31
N PHE A 459 -20.16 -5.41 -17.20
CA PHE A 459 -19.57 -5.86 -15.94
C PHE A 459 -19.11 -7.32 -16.03
N ALA A 460 -19.96 -8.21 -16.53
CA ALA A 460 -19.64 -9.62 -16.70
C ALA A 460 -18.35 -9.80 -17.52
N LYS A 461 -18.23 -9.07 -18.63
CA LYS A 461 -17.02 -9.03 -19.46
C LYS A 461 -15.81 -8.46 -18.72
N LYS A 462 -15.98 -7.42 -17.89
CA LYS A 462 -14.88 -6.80 -17.12
C LYS A 462 -14.22 -7.79 -16.15
N ILE A 463 -15.03 -8.61 -15.49
CA ILE A 463 -14.56 -9.57 -14.48
C ILE A 463 -14.34 -10.98 -15.04
N ASP A 464 -14.44 -11.18 -16.36
CA ASP A 464 -14.34 -12.48 -17.03
C ASP A 464 -15.36 -13.52 -16.49
N LEU A 465 -16.60 -13.08 -16.19
CA LEU A 465 -17.68 -13.95 -15.72
C LEU A 465 -18.38 -14.64 -16.91
N GLU A 466 -17.94 -15.85 -17.22
CA GLU A 466 -18.61 -16.71 -18.19
C GLU A 466 -20.06 -17.04 -17.78
N GLU A 467 -20.94 -17.20 -18.78
CA GLU A 467 -22.36 -17.60 -18.63
C GLU A 467 -22.50 -18.95 -17.92
N GLU A 468 -21.53 -19.84 -18.10
CA GLU A 468 -21.46 -21.13 -17.40
C GLU A 468 -20.12 -21.31 -16.71
N GLY A 469 -20.09 -21.94 -15.53
CA GLY A 469 -18.85 -22.19 -14.83
C GLY A 469 -19.04 -22.84 -13.46
N SER A 470 -18.01 -22.81 -12.62
CA SER A 470 -18.16 -23.23 -11.22
C SER A 470 -19.15 -22.31 -10.48
N CYS A 471 -19.99 -22.90 -9.62
CA CYS A 471 -20.88 -22.16 -8.71
C CYS A 471 -20.15 -21.58 -7.49
N SER A 472 -18.90 -21.99 -7.26
CA SER A 472 -18.03 -21.49 -6.19
C SER A 472 -16.68 -21.06 -6.78
N ASN A 473 -16.57 -19.77 -7.13
CA ASN A 473 -15.31 -19.11 -7.46
C ASN A 473 -15.40 -17.60 -7.22
N CYS A 474 -14.28 -16.90 -7.30
CA CYS A 474 -14.21 -15.47 -7.01
C CYS A 474 -14.96 -14.59 -8.02
N PHE A 475 -15.15 -15.03 -9.27
CA PHE A 475 -15.86 -14.24 -10.28
C PHE A 475 -17.35 -14.17 -9.93
N ILE A 476 -17.95 -15.33 -9.63
CA ILE A 476 -19.35 -15.38 -9.21
C ILE A 476 -19.53 -14.77 -7.81
N GLN A 477 -18.52 -14.86 -6.92
CA GLN A 477 -18.49 -14.14 -5.64
C GLN A 477 -18.56 -12.62 -5.84
N GLN A 478 -17.69 -12.04 -6.67
CA GLN A 478 -17.68 -10.59 -6.96
C GLN A 478 -19.02 -10.13 -7.56
N ALA A 479 -19.56 -10.90 -8.49
CA ALA A 479 -20.87 -10.61 -9.07
C ALA A 479 -21.98 -10.69 -8.02
N TRP A 480 -21.94 -11.70 -7.14
CA TRP A 480 -22.91 -11.90 -6.09
C TRP A 480 -22.91 -10.75 -5.09
N GLU A 481 -21.73 -10.36 -4.59
CA GLU A 481 -21.57 -9.26 -3.64
C GLU A 481 -22.19 -7.95 -4.14
N LEU A 482 -22.11 -7.70 -5.45
CA LEU A 482 -22.68 -6.51 -6.06
C LEU A 482 -24.17 -6.67 -6.36
N TYR A 483 -24.62 -7.78 -6.93
CA TYR A 483 -25.95 -7.87 -7.56
C TYR A 483 -26.92 -8.82 -6.87
N TYR A 484 -26.57 -9.43 -5.73
CA TYR A 484 -27.48 -10.35 -5.04
C TYR A 484 -28.83 -9.72 -4.73
N HIS A 485 -28.85 -8.44 -4.32
CA HIS A 485 -30.06 -7.72 -3.90
C HIS A 485 -31.09 -7.56 -5.02
N GLU A 486 -30.63 -7.50 -6.28
CA GLU A 486 -31.49 -7.50 -7.46
C GLU A 486 -31.87 -8.94 -7.85
N TYR A 487 -30.90 -9.86 -7.81
CA TYR A 487 -31.14 -11.25 -8.20
C TYR A 487 -32.16 -11.95 -7.31
N ILE A 488 -32.13 -11.74 -5.98
CA ILE A 488 -33.08 -12.35 -5.04
C ILE A 488 -34.53 -11.93 -5.30
N LYS A 489 -34.77 -10.85 -6.05
CA LYS A 489 -36.11 -10.41 -6.44
C LYS A 489 -36.66 -11.22 -7.63
N THR A 490 -35.80 -11.92 -8.38
CA THR A 490 -36.18 -12.73 -9.55
C THR A 490 -36.83 -14.06 -9.14
N GLY A 491 -37.51 -14.73 -10.09
CA GLY A 491 -38.15 -16.02 -9.84
C GLY A 491 -37.17 -17.15 -9.48
N ASP A 492 -35.93 -17.11 -9.98
CA ASP A 492 -34.89 -18.07 -9.60
C ASP A 492 -34.19 -17.67 -8.29
N GLY A 493 -33.94 -16.37 -8.07
CA GLY A 493 -33.34 -15.89 -6.83
C GLY A 493 -34.19 -16.16 -5.59
N LYS A 494 -35.52 -16.07 -5.68
CA LYS A 494 -36.44 -16.41 -4.58
C LYS A 494 -36.38 -17.88 -4.15
N LYS A 495 -35.83 -18.77 -4.97
CA LYS A 495 -35.67 -20.20 -4.65
C LYS A 495 -34.38 -20.50 -3.90
N LEU A 496 -33.46 -19.54 -3.84
CA LEU A 496 -32.21 -19.71 -3.12
C LEU A 496 -32.46 -19.69 -1.61
N ASN A 497 -31.82 -20.63 -0.91
CA ASN A 497 -31.74 -20.55 0.54
C ASN A 497 -30.63 -19.55 0.91
N PHE A 498 -30.96 -18.27 0.82
CA PHE A 498 -30.06 -17.17 1.13
C PHE A 498 -30.75 -16.18 2.05
N SER A 499 -30.21 -16.02 3.25
CA SER A 499 -30.56 -14.89 4.10
C SER A 499 -29.56 -13.79 3.78
N PRO A 500 -30.00 -12.65 3.21
CA PRO A 500 -29.10 -11.51 3.04
C PRO A 500 -28.54 -11.15 4.42
N PRO A 501 -27.24 -10.81 4.52
CA PRO A 501 -26.72 -10.23 5.75
C PRO A 501 -27.59 -9.03 6.14
N GLU A 502 -27.80 -8.76 7.42
CA GLU A 502 -28.48 -7.53 7.86
C GLU A 502 -27.75 -6.32 7.25
N VAL A 503 -28.30 -5.79 6.15
CA VAL A 503 -27.59 -4.79 5.36
C VAL A 503 -27.69 -3.45 6.08
N ILE A 504 -26.54 -2.78 6.21
CA ILE A 504 -26.43 -1.31 6.17
C ILE A 504 -27.10 -0.87 4.86
N ILE A 505 -28.41 -0.67 4.89
CA ILE A 505 -29.18 -0.17 3.75
C ILE A 505 -28.74 1.28 3.54
N LYS A 506 -27.87 1.50 2.55
CA LYS A 506 -27.91 2.73 1.77
C LYS A 506 -29.08 2.55 0.81
N ASP A 507 -30.22 3.14 1.14
CA ASP A 507 -31.18 3.57 0.14
C ASP A 507 -32.09 4.66 0.69
N GLU A 508 -32.49 5.51 -0.23
CA GLU A 508 -33.27 6.72 -0.06
C GLU A 508 -34.65 6.49 0.59
N LYS A 509 -34.94 7.35 1.57
CA LYS A 509 -36.26 7.91 2.01
C LYS A 509 -37.12 7.18 3.07
N VAL A 510 -37.62 8.08 3.94
CA VAL A 510 -38.79 8.06 4.85
C VAL A 510 -38.48 7.76 6.33
N GLU A 511 -38.62 8.82 7.13
CA GLU A 511 -38.73 8.83 8.60
C GLU A 511 -39.79 7.87 9.11
N VAL A 512 -39.47 7.03 10.11
CA VAL A 512 -40.16 7.03 11.42
C VAL A 512 -39.15 6.58 12.47
N VAL A 513 -38.99 7.43 13.49
CA VAL A 513 -38.17 7.24 14.68
C VAL A 513 -38.88 6.33 15.66
N GLU A 514 -38.22 5.27 16.14
CA GLU A 514 -38.46 4.77 17.50
C GLU A 514 -37.14 4.57 18.26
N LYS A 515 -37.08 5.28 19.39
CA LYS A 515 -35.99 5.35 20.36
C LYS A 515 -35.81 4.03 21.08
N LYS A 516 -34.56 3.65 21.39
CA LYS A 516 -34.22 3.01 22.68
C LYS A 516 -32.81 3.36 23.15
N ASN A 517 -32.82 4.14 24.22
CA ASN A 517 -31.90 4.44 25.31
C ASN A 517 -30.43 3.99 25.26
N VAL A 518 -29.61 5.01 25.51
CA VAL A 518 -28.24 5.00 26.04
C VAL A 518 -28.29 4.79 27.55
N GLU A 519 -27.45 3.90 28.06
CA GLU A 519 -26.81 3.81 29.40
C GLU A 519 -26.09 2.43 29.37
N ASP A 520 -24.81 2.25 29.66
CA ASP A 520 -23.97 2.94 30.63
C ASP A 520 -22.47 2.55 30.47
N LEU A 521 -21.60 3.33 31.12
CA LEU A 521 -20.23 3.05 31.61
C LEU A 521 -19.07 2.92 30.59
N THR A 522 -18.31 4.01 30.36
CA THR A 522 -17.07 4.36 31.08
C THR A 522 -16.19 3.17 31.50
N ASN A 523 -15.05 3.03 30.82
CA ASN A 523 -13.80 2.58 31.42
C ASN A 523 -12.61 3.22 30.69
N LYS A 524 -11.78 3.91 31.47
CA LYS A 524 -10.44 4.39 31.12
C LYS A 524 -9.52 3.18 30.94
N THR A 525 -8.75 3.12 29.85
CA THR A 525 -7.28 2.88 29.89
C THR A 525 -6.62 3.00 28.52
N GLU A 526 -5.44 3.60 28.55
CA GLU A 526 -4.26 3.38 27.68
C GLU A 526 -4.24 4.01 26.29
N ASP A 527 -3.70 5.23 26.27
CA ASP A 527 -3.04 5.84 25.11
C ASP A 527 -1.92 4.93 24.60
N LYS A 528 -2.27 4.08 23.64
CA LYS A 528 -1.28 3.37 22.83
C LYS A 528 -0.47 4.38 22.04
N ASN A 529 0.86 4.27 22.16
CA ASN A 529 1.83 4.95 21.32
C ASN A 529 1.57 4.61 19.85
N ILE A 530 0.81 5.47 19.17
CA ILE A 530 0.57 5.38 17.74
C ILE A 530 1.87 5.78 17.04
N LEU A 531 2.41 4.84 16.25
CA LEU A 531 3.40 5.09 15.20
C LEU A 531 2.78 4.62 13.88
N SER A 532 2.60 5.53 12.93
CA SER A 532 2.22 5.21 11.55
C SER A 532 3.40 5.43 10.61
N GLN A 533 3.41 4.73 9.46
CA GLN A 533 4.54 4.78 8.53
C GLN A 533 4.61 6.08 7.71
N TYR A 534 3.63 6.97 7.84
CA TYR A 534 3.65 8.39 7.46
C TYR A 534 2.47 9.04 8.20
N ASP A 535 2.71 9.88 9.20
CA ASP A 535 1.65 10.70 9.81
C ASP A 535 1.24 11.81 8.82
N ILE A 536 0.50 11.40 7.78
CA ILE A 536 -0.23 12.32 6.92
C ILE A 536 -1.43 12.80 7.73
N ILE A 537 -1.34 14.02 8.26
CA ILE A 537 -2.47 14.67 8.91
C ILE A 537 -3.46 15.07 7.81
N LYS A 538 -4.55 14.32 7.69
CA LYS A 538 -5.64 14.65 6.78
C LYS A 538 -6.65 15.51 7.52
N GLU A 539 -6.77 16.76 7.11
CA GLU A 539 -7.88 17.62 7.52
C GLU A 539 -8.98 17.57 6.46
N TYR A 540 -10.22 17.45 6.92
CA TYR A 540 -11.39 17.41 6.07
C TYR A 540 -12.16 18.72 6.18
N PHE A 541 -12.52 19.29 5.04
CA PHE A 541 -13.23 20.56 4.94
C PHE A 541 -14.51 20.37 4.13
N ILE A 542 -15.55 21.12 4.46
CA ILE A 542 -16.77 21.18 3.63
C ILE A 542 -16.69 22.46 2.81
N ILE A 543 -16.50 22.32 1.50
CA ILE A 543 -16.38 23.44 0.57
C ILE A 543 -17.78 23.91 0.22
N ILE A 544 -18.03 25.19 0.47
CA ILE A 544 -19.32 25.87 0.26
C ILE A 544 -19.24 26.94 -0.82
N GLY A 545 -18.08 27.09 -1.47
CA GLY A 545 -17.87 28.00 -2.59
C GLY A 545 -16.44 27.97 -3.12
N CYS A 546 -16.29 28.27 -4.41
CA CYS A 546 -15.03 28.30 -5.15
C CYS A 546 -14.99 29.57 -6.00
N PHE A 547 -14.10 30.51 -5.67
CA PHE A 547 -14.05 31.83 -6.30
C PHE A 547 -12.70 32.14 -6.91
N LYS A 548 -12.69 32.61 -8.16
CA LYS A 548 -11.46 33.00 -8.85
C LYS A 548 -10.72 34.14 -8.12
N GLU A 549 -11.46 35.15 -7.67
CA GLU A 549 -10.93 36.32 -6.96
C GLU A 549 -11.04 36.15 -5.43
N ILE A 550 -9.94 36.35 -4.71
CA ILE A 550 -9.90 36.20 -3.24
C ILE A 550 -10.83 37.17 -2.50
N LYS A 551 -11.07 38.37 -3.07
CA LYS A 551 -12.01 39.35 -2.52
C LYS A 551 -13.46 38.82 -2.48
N ASN A 552 -13.84 38.02 -3.47
CA ASN A 552 -15.17 37.41 -3.54
C ASN A 552 -15.30 36.27 -2.53
N ALA A 553 -14.25 35.43 -2.41
CA ALA A 553 -14.20 34.39 -1.39
C ALA A 553 -14.31 34.97 0.03
N ASN A 554 -13.53 36.01 0.35
CA ASN A 554 -13.58 36.66 1.66
C ASN A 554 -14.94 37.30 1.95
N SER A 555 -15.56 37.95 0.94
CA SER A 555 -16.90 38.54 1.10
C SER A 555 -17.97 37.46 1.34
N TYR A 556 -17.86 36.31 0.68
CA TYR A 556 -18.76 35.18 0.88
C TYR A 556 -18.54 34.53 2.25
N SER A 557 -17.28 34.35 2.67
CA SER A 557 -16.89 33.88 4.01
C SER A 557 -17.57 34.70 5.13
N LEU A 558 -17.45 36.03 5.08
CA LEU A 558 -18.07 36.95 6.05
C LEU A 558 -19.60 36.85 6.08
N LYS A 559 -20.24 36.56 4.93
CA LYS A 559 -21.70 36.36 4.86
C LYS A 559 -22.12 35.09 5.59
N ILE A 560 -21.30 34.05 5.54
CA ILE A 560 -21.56 32.76 6.17
C ILE A 560 -21.22 32.78 7.66
N GLU A 561 -20.18 33.51 8.08
CA GLU A 561 -19.88 33.76 9.49
C GLU A 561 -21.01 34.48 10.22
N LYS A 562 -21.65 35.45 9.55
CA LYS A 562 -22.87 36.12 10.07
C LYS A 562 -24.06 35.18 10.26
N LYS A 563 -24.04 33.99 9.64
CA LYS A 563 -25.03 32.93 9.85
C LYS A 563 -24.64 31.96 10.97
N GLY A 564 -23.55 32.21 11.68
CA GLY A 564 -23.09 31.44 12.84
C GLY A 564 -22.14 30.28 12.53
N TYR A 565 -21.55 30.21 11.33
CA TYR A 565 -20.62 29.15 10.94
C TYR A 565 -19.18 29.65 10.94
N SER A 566 -18.24 28.87 11.47
CA SER A 566 -16.81 29.17 11.35
C SER A 566 -16.31 28.80 9.96
N THR A 567 -15.75 29.76 9.24
CA THR A 567 -15.22 29.55 7.88
C THR A 567 -13.72 29.76 7.77
N SER A 568 -13.10 29.14 6.77
CA SER A 568 -11.73 29.40 6.33
C SER A 568 -11.68 29.62 4.83
N VAL A 569 -10.76 30.47 4.37
CA VAL A 569 -10.53 30.72 2.95
C VAL A 569 -9.11 30.31 2.59
N PHE A 570 -8.96 29.45 1.58
CA PHE A 570 -7.66 29.06 1.07
C PHE A 570 -7.71 28.78 -0.43
N TYR A 571 -6.60 29.02 -1.11
CA TYR A 571 -6.48 28.75 -2.54
C TYR A 571 -6.17 27.27 -2.79
N ASP A 572 -6.98 26.61 -3.61
CA ASP A 572 -6.71 25.27 -4.09
C ASP A 572 -6.10 25.32 -5.50
N LYS A 573 -4.90 24.76 -5.62
CA LYS A 573 -4.13 24.78 -6.88
C LYS A 573 -4.76 23.90 -7.96
N ASN A 574 -5.46 22.83 -7.59
CA ASN A 574 -6.05 21.88 -8.53
C ASN A 574 -7.34 22.43 -9.15
N ALA A 575 -8.19 23.04 -8.33
CA ALA A 575 -9.43 23.71 -8.75
C ALA A 575 -9.20 25.13 -9.28
N LYS A 576 -7.98 25.68 -9.10
CA LYS A 576 -7.57 27.04 -9.54
C LYS A 576 -8.48 28.15 -9.01
N CYS A 577 -8.98 28.01 -7.78
CA CYS A 577 -9.85 28.99 -7.13
C CYS A 577 -9.62 29.04 -5.63
N ASN A 578 -10.11 30.10 -5.00
CA ASN A 578 -10.17 30.26 -3.55
C ASN A 578 -11.41 29.54 -3.03
N PHE A 579 -11.19 28.48 -2.27
CA PHE A 579 -12.26 27.80 -1.55
C PHE A 579 -12.68 28.60 -0.33
N VAL A 580 -13.98 28.63 -0.10
CA VAL A 580 -14.57 28.97 1.19
C VAL A 580 -15.03 27.67 1.82
N ALA A 581 -14.50 27.37 2.98
CA ALA A 581 -14.68 26.08 3.66
C ALA A 581 -15.28 26.28 5.06
N ILE A 582 -16.12 25.34 5.47
CA ILE A 582 -16.58 25.20 6.86
C ILE A 582 -15.85 24.01 7.49
N GLY A 583 -15.37 24.23 8.72
CA GLY A 583 -14.72 23.21 9.54
C GLY A 583 -13.21 23.11 9.35
N GLY A 584 -12.71 21.90 9.60
CA GLY A 584 -11.30 21.52 9.76
C GLY A 584 -11.25 20.23 10.57
N PHE A 585 -11.99 19.22 10.11
CA PHE A 585 -12.24 18.00 10.87
C PHE A 585 -11.05 17.05 10.77
N ASP A 586 -10.66 16.45 11.89
CA ASP A 586 -9.61 15.42 11.91
C ASP A 586 -10.11 14.08 11.34
N LYS A 587 -11.44 13.88 11.29
CA LYS A 587 -12.07 12.64 10.81
C LYS A 587 -13.08 12.92 9.70
N LYS A 588 -12.93 12.22 8.57
CA LYS A 588 -13.83 12.31 7.41
C LYS A 588 -15.31 12.07 7.75
N GLN A 589 -15.58 11.20 8.72
CA GLN A 589 -16.95 10.89 9.15
C GLN A 589 -17.66 12.10 9.78
N GLN A 590 -16.95 12.98 10.47
CA GLN A 590 -17.53 14.20 11.05
C GLN A 590 -17.96 15.16 9.93
N ALA A 591 -17.07 15.39 8.95
CA ALA A 591 -17.40 16.17 7.77
C ALA A 591 -18.59 15.59 6.98
N LEU A 592 -18.66 14.25 6.85
CA LEU A 592 -19.79 13.55 6.21
C LEU A 592 -21.10 13.70 6.99
N SER A 593 -21.06 13.72 8.33
CA SER A 593 -22.26 13.92 9.14
C SER A 593 -22.79 15.36 9.08
N GLU A 594 -21.92 16.36 8.93
CA GLU A 594 -22.33 17.77 8.85
C GLU A 594 -22.74 18.21 7.44
N LEU A 595 -22.22 17.56 6.39
CA LEU A 595 -22.45 17.92 5.00
C LEU A 595 -23.95 18.06 4.63
N PRO A 596 -24.87 17.16 5.01
CA PRO A 596 -26.29 17.29 4.64
C PRO A 596 -26.95 18.55 5.22
N ASN A 597 -26.60 18.91 6.46
CA ASN A 597 -27.12 20.12 7.11
C ASN A 597 -26.58 21.38 6.44
N ILE A 598 -25.30 21.39 6.03
CA ILE A 598 -24.70 22.49 5.28
C ILE A 598 -25.28 22.58 3.87
N GLN A 599 -25.51 21.46 3.19
CA GLN A 599 -26.15 21.43 1.87
C GLN A 599 -27.59 21.96 1.91
N GLN A 600 -28.32 21.68 2.99
CA GLN A 600 -29.68 22.16 3.17
C GLN A 600 -29.74 23.67 3.52
N LYS A 601 -28.84 24.17 4.37
CA LYS A 601 -28.90 25.52 4.95
C LYS A 601 -28.03 26.58 4.28
N ILE A 602 -26.99 26.15 3.56
CA ILE A 602 -25.97 27.04 3.00
C ILE A 602 -25.93 26.92 1.50
N ASP A 603 -25.50 25.76 0.97
CA ASP A 603 -25.35 25.55 -0.47
C ASP A 603 -25.48 24.06 -0.82
N LYS A 604 -26.50 23.72 -1.62
CA LYS A 604 -26.81 22.33 -2.03
C LYS A 604 -25.67 21.65 -2.77
N GLU A 605 -24.78 22.41 -3.40
CA GLU A 605 -23.66 21.87 -4.16
C GLU A 605 -22.42 21.63 -3.30
N SER A 606 -22.46 21.92 -2.00
CA SER A 606 -21.29 21.75 -1.11
C SER A 606 -20.73 20.32 -1.17
N TRP A 607 -19.40 20.18 -1.08
CA TRP A 607 -18.72 18.88 -1.11
C TRP A 607 -17.58 18.80 -0.10
N ILE A 608 -17.09 17.59 0.17
CA ILE A 608 -15.94 17.39 1.08
C ILE A 608 -14.64 17.48 0.32
N TYR A 609 -13.75 18.31 0.82
CA TYR A 609 -12.37 18.42 0.39
C TYR A 609 -11.44 17.81 1.45
N THR A 610 -10.49 16.99 1.00
CA THR A 610 -9.46 16.42 1.87
C THR A 610 -8.16 17.17 1.65
N LYS A 611 -7.72 17.89 2.66
CA LYS A 611 -6.41 18.53 2.68
C LYS A 611 -5.42 17.57 3.34
N VAL A 612 -4.46 17.13 2.57
CA VAL A 612 -3.30 16.36 3.04
C VAL A 612 -2.27 17.40 3.49
N LYS A 613 -1.94 17.43 4.79
CA LYS A 613 -0.81 18.21 5.32
C LYS A 613 0.47 17.42 5.25
#